data_AF-A0A356U9T8-F1
#
_entry.id   AF-A0A356U9T8-F1
#
_cell.length_a   1.000
_cell.length_b   1.000
_cell.length_c   1.000
_cell.angle_alpha   90.00
_cell.angle_beta   90.00
_cell.angle_gamma   90.00
#
_symmetry.space_group_name_H-M   'P 1'
#
loop_
_entity.id
_entity.type
_entity.pdbx_description
1 polymer ?
#
loop_
_entity_poly.entity_id
_entity_poly.type
_entity_poly.pdbx_seq_one_letter_code
_entity_poly.pdbx_strand_id
1 'polypeptide(L)'
;MLGLPQWIERSRSGKMNRRDFLKVGALTAAGIGGTIIFEGLRNSGAQAGVIKESNQALKAKHWGMVIDVDKLKSPEDIQRIAEACHKYHNVPDIDDPDNEIKWIWREDFEHTFTELDNPYLNDKIKEANFPVLCNHC
;
A
#
# COMPACT_ATOMS: atom_id res chain seq x y z
N MET A 1 -5.53 28.03 -39.84
CA MET A 1 -4.62 26.89 -40.09
C MET A 1 -3.96 26.52 -38.77
N LEU A 2 -4.48 25.52 -38.06
CA LEU A 2 -3.83 25.04 -36.83
C LEU A 2 -2.76 24.03 -37.25
N GLY A 3 -1.48 24.41 -37.14
CA GLY A 3 -0.35 23.53 -37.41
C GLY A 3 -0.35 22.32 -36.49
N LEU A 4 0.23 21.22 -36.95
CA LEU A 4 0.33 20.00 -36.15
C LEU A 4 1.19 20.26 -34.90
N PRO A 5 0.85 19.68 -33.74
CA PRO A 5 1.69 19.74 -32.56
C PRO A 5 3.13 19.33 -32.87
N GLN A 6 4.10 20.11 -32.40
CA GLN A 6 5.55 19.95 -32.68
C GLN A 6 6.11 18.53 -32.40
N TRP A 7 5.47 17.76 -31.51
CA TRP A 7 5.86 16.38 -31.22
C TRP A 7 5.46 15.38 -32.32
N ILE A 8 4.45 15.69 -33.14
CA ILE A 8 4.04 14.90 -34.32
C ILE A 8 5.01 15.12 -35.48
N GLU A 9 5.49 16.35 -35.66
CA GLU A 9 6.56 16.61 -36.64
C GLU A 9 7.87 15.95 -36.22
N ARG A 10 8.18 15.97 -34.91
CA ARG A 10 9.35 15.27 -34.35
C ARG A 10 9.29 13.76 -34.56
N SER A 11 8.12 13.13 -34.46
CA SER A 11 7.99 11.69 -34.72
C SER A 11 8.21 11.33 -36.20
N ARG A 12 7.85 12.21 -37.13
CA ARG A 12 8.13 12.02 -38.58
C ARG A 12 9.61 12.16 -38.94
N SER A 13 10.36 12.94 -38.17
CA SER A 13 11.80 13.17 -38.38
C SER A 13 12.71 12.06 -37.77
N GLY A 14 12.15 10.99 -37.20
CA GLY A 14 12.91 9.86 -36.64
C GLY A 14 13.60 10.10 -35.29
N LYS A 15 13.54 11.31 -34.72
CA LYS A 15 14.07 11.66 -33.39
C LYS A 15 13.00 11.51 -32.31
N MET A 16 12.58 10.27 -32.01
CA MET A 16 11.56 10.00 -30.99
C MET A 16 12.17 9.78 -29.60
N ASN A 17 11.59 10.39 -28.58
CA ASN A 17 11.86 10.02 -27.18
C ASN A 17 10.76 9.06 -26.66
N ARG A 18 10.99 8.45 -25.48
CA ARG A 18 10.05 7.50 -24.85
C ARG A 18 8.62 8.04 -24.71
N ARG A 19 8.46 9.34 -24.40
CA ARG A 19 7.13 9.96 -24.25
C ARG A 19 6.42 10.13 -25.59
N ASP A 20 7.16 10.45 -26.65
CA ASP A 20 6.61 10.58 -28.00
C ASP A 20 6.20 9.21 -28.56
N PHE A 21 7.00 8.17 -28.31
CA PHE A 21 6.66 6.79 -28.68
C PHE A 21 5.35 6.32 -28.05
N LEU A 22 5.15 6.59 -26.74
CA LEU A 22 3.92 6.24 -26.02
C LEU A 22 2.70 7.01 -26.55
N LYS A 23 2.86 8.29 -26.91
CA LYS A 23 1.77 9.10 -27.48
C LYS A 23 1.35 8.59 -28.85
N VAL A 24 2.32 8.27 -29.71
CA VAL A 24 2.04 7.70 -31.03
C VAL A 24 1.35 6.35 -30.85
N GLY A 25 1.92 5.42 -30.07
CA GLY A 25 1.33 4.10 -29.82
C GLY A 25 -0.09 4.15 -29.25
N ALA A 26 -0.38 5.07 -28.32
CA ALA A 26 -1.71 5.26 -27.75
C ALA A 26 -2.73 5.77 -28.80
N LEU A 27 -2.31 6.66 -29.71
CA LEU A 27 -3.18 7.16 -30.78
C LEU A 27 -3.43 6.10 -31.86
N THR A 28 -2.43 5.28 -32.20
CA THR A 28 -2.62 4.18 -33.16
C THR A 28 -3.56 3.11 -32.60
N ALA A 29 -3.45 2.81 -31.30
CA ALA A 29 -4.35 1.87 -30.62
C ALA A 29 -5.81 2.34 -30.62
N ALA A 30 -6.05 3.66 -30.56
CA ALA A 30 -7.40 4.23 -30.64
C ALA A 30 -8.02 4.15 -32.05
N GLY A 31 -7.20 4.11 -33.11
CA GLY A 31 -7.66 4.19 -34.51
C GLY A 31 -8.19 2.89 -35.11
N ILE A 32 -7.82 1.72 -34.56
CA ILE A 32 -8.26 0.41 -35.06
C ILE A 32 -8.71 -0.44 -33.86
N GLY A 33 -9.91 -0.18 -33.34
CA GLY A 33 -10.57 -1.05 -32.34
C GLY A 33 -10.41 -0.66 -30.87
N GLY A 34 -9.59 0.35 -30.52
CA GLY A 34 -9.40 0.76 -29.13
C GLY A 34 -10.66 1.28 -28.45
N THR A 35 -11.53 1.99 -29.17
CA THR A 35 -12.76 2.56 -28.58
C THR A 35 -13.73 1.48 -28.09
N ILE A 36 -13.87 0.38 -28.83
CA ILE A 36 -14.84 -0.68 -28.53
C ILE A 36 -14.36 -1.55 -27.36
N ILE A 37 -13.05 -1.78 -27.25
CA ILE A 37 -12.48 -2.48 -26.09
C ILE A 37 -12.51 -1.58 -24.85
N PHE A 38 -12.26 -0.28 -24.98
CA PHE A 38 -12.26 0.65 -23.84
C PHE A 38 -13.68 0.90 -23.30
N GLU A 39 -14.70 1.02 -24.17
CA GLU A 39 -16.10 1.12 -23.75
C GLU A 39 -16.64 -0.19 -23.18
N GLY A 40 -16.28 -1.34 -23.79
CA GLY A 40 -16.63 -2.67 -23.28
C GLY A 40 -15.99 -2.97 -21.92
N LEU A 41 -14.73 -2.57 -21.71
CA LEU A 41 -14.01 -2.73 -20.44
C LEU A 41 -14.51 -1.74 -19.36
N ARG A 42 -14.96 -0.54 -19.76
CA ARG A 42 -15.56 0.43 -18.83
C ARG A 42 -16.96 0.01 -18.37
N ASN A 43 -17.73 -0.64 -19.25
CA ASN A 43 -19.07 -1.14 -18.94
C ASN A 43 -19.08 -2.53 -18.31
N SER A 44 -18.01 -3.32 -18.43
CA SER A 44 -17.95 -4.68 -17.88
C SER A 44 -17.74 -4.73 -16.36
N GLY A 45 -17.69 -3.58 -15.66
CA GLY A 45 -17.52 -3.56 -14.21
C GLY A 45 -16.21 -4.17 -13.73
N ALA A 46 -15.27 -4.48 -14.64
CA ALA A 46 -13.90 -4.88 -14.34
C ALA A 46 -13.08 -3.65 -13.92
N GLN A 47 -13.66 -2.82 -13.05
CA GLN A 47 -12.90 -1.89 -12.26
C GLN A 47 -12.18 -2.73 -11.21
N ALA A 48 -10.86 -2.89 -11.37
CA ALA A 48 -9.99 -3.05 -10.20
C ALA A 48 -10.46 -2.02 -9.17
N GLY A 49 -10.96 -2.51 -8.03
CA GLY A 49 -11.93 -1.81 -7.17
C GLY A 49 -11.64 -0.31 -7.06
N VAL A 50 -12.46 0.51 -7.73
CA VAL A 50 -12.45 1.95 -7.48
C VAL A 50 -13.01 2.12 -6.08
N ILE A 51 -12.12 2.30 -5.10
CA ILE A 51 -12.50 2.62 -3.73
C ILE A 51 -13.24 3.95 -3.79
N LYS A 52 -14.57 3.89 -3.72
CA LYS A 52 -15.41 5.07 -3.68
C LYS A 52 -15.26 5.68 -2.31
N GLU A 53 -14.58 6.83 -2.21
CA GLU A 53 -14.43 7.53 -0.94
C GLU A 53 -15.81 7.78 -0.32
N SER A 54 -15.97 7.37 0.93
CA SER A 54 -17.18 7.64 1.69
C SER A 54 -17.31 9.15 1.90
N ASN A 55 -18.55 9.67 1.86
CA ASN A 55 -18.83 11.06 2.24
C ASN A 55 -18.45 11.37 3.71
N GLN A 56 -18.21 10.34 4.52
CA GLN A 56 -17.76 10.43 5.90
C GLN A 56 -16.25 10.18 6.06
N ALA A 57 -15.50 10.03 4.96
CA ALA A 57 -14.06 9.82 5.03
C ALA A 57 -13.39 11.02 5.70
N LEU A 58 -12.56 10.73 6.71
CA LEU A 58 -11.78 11.76 7.39
C LEU A 58 -10.73 12.32 6.43
N LYS A 59 -10.58 13.65 6.42
CA LYS A 59 -9.59 14.34 5.59
C LYS A 59 -8.43 14.79 6.46
N ALA A 60 -7.23 14.30 6.15
CA ALA A 60 -5.99 14.71 6.80
C ALA A 60 -4.88 14.85 5.74
N LYS A 61 -3.87 15.69 6.03
CA LYS A 61 -2.66 15.77 5.21
C LYS A 61 -1.72 14.60 5.49
N HIS A 62 -1.64 14.19 6.75
CA HIS A 62 -0.83 13.07 7.23
C HIS A 62 -1.59 12.35 8.34
N TRP A 63 -1.56 11.03 8.30
CA TRP A 63 -2.09 10.15 9.35
C TRP A 63 -0.95 9.67 10.23
N GLY A 64 -1.21 9.53 11.52
CA GLY A 64 -0.24 9.04 12.49
C GLY A 64 -0.91 8.13 13.50
N MET A 65 -0.16 7.15 13.99
CA MET A 65 -0.60 6.21 15.02
C MET A 65 0.38 6.27 16.18
N VAL A 66 -0.14 6.35 17.41
CA VAL A 66 0.65 6.29 18.64
C VAL A 66 0.12 5.15 19.48
N ILE A 67 1.02 4.26 19.91
CA ILE A 67 0.71 3.11 20.76
C ILE A 67 1.34 3.34 22.12
N ASP A 68 0.48 3.39 23.13
CA ASP A 68 0.88 3.50 24.54
C ASP A 68 1.13 2.10 25.10
N VAL A 69 2.38 1.64 25.02
CA VAL A 69 2.78 0.27 25.41
C VAL A 69 2.58 0.00 26.89
N ASP A 70 2.56 1.02 27.76
CA ASP A 70 2.30 0.84 29.19
C ASP A 70 0.87 0.33 29.45
N LYS A 71 -0.05 0.47 28.49
CA LYS A 71 -1.42 -0.06 28.60
C LYS A 71 -1.55 -1.52 28.17
N LEU A 72 -0.55 -2.07 27.48
CA LEU A 72 -0.51 -3.48 27.08
C LEU A 72 0.04 -4.27 28.25
N LYS A 73 -0.84 -4.95 28.99
CA LYS A 73 -0.47 -5.60 30.25
C LYS A 73 -0.08 -7.06 30.05
N SER A 74 -0.54 -7.68 28.97
CA SER A 74 -0.25 -9.07 28.70
C SER A 74 -0.10 -9.35 27.19
N PRO A 75 0.57 -10.46 26.81
CA PRO A 75 0.68 -10.88 25.41
C PRO A 75 -0.67 -10.99 24.69
N GLU A 76 -1.72 -11.36 25.43
CA GLU A 76 -3.08 -11.51 24.90
C GLU A 76 -3.68 -10.18 24.45
N ASP A 77 -3.23 -9.03 24.99
CA ASP A 77 -3.69 -7.72 24.54
C ASP A 77 -3.24 -7.45 23.10
N ILE A 78 -1.99 -7.81 22.76
CA ILE A 78 -1.45 -7.67 21.40
C ILE A 78 -2.12 -8.67 20.46
N GLN A 79 -2.36 -9.89 20.93
CA GLN A 79 -3.08 -10.91 20.16
C GLN A 79 -4.48 -10.43 19.76
N ARG A 80 -5.25 -9.83 20.68
CA ARG A 80 -6.57 -9.25 20.37
C ARG A 80 -6.49 -8.13 19.33
N ILE A 81 -5.43 -7.32 19.36
CA ILE A 81 -5.20 -6.26 18.36
C ILE A 81 -4.93 -6.89 16.98
N ALA A 82 -4.08 -7.92 16.92
CA ALA A 82 -3.79 -8.65 15.69
C ALA A 82 -5.06 -9.31 15.10
N GLU A 83 -5.85 -9.99 15.94
CA GLU A 83 -7.13 -10.60 15.54
C GLU A 83 -8.13 -9.56 15.02
N ALA A 84 -8.23 -8.41 15.67
CA ALA A 84 -9.07 -7.32 15.20
C ALA A 84 -8.63 -6.80 13.83
N CYS A 85 -7.31 -6.69 13.61
CA CYS A 85 -6.74 -6.32 12.32
C CYS A 85 -7.10 -7.34 11.23
N HIS A 86 -6.89 -8.63 11.49
CA HIS A 86 -7.18 -9.71 10.55
C HIS A 86 -8.67 -9.76 10.21
N LYS A 87 -9.54 -9.65 11.21
CA LYS A 87 -10.99 -9.61 11.03
C LYS A 87 -11.46 -8.43 10.19
N TYR A 88 -10.90 -7.23 10.40
CA TYR A 88 -11.31 -6.04 9.66
C TYR A 88 -10.82 -6.04 8.21
N HIS A 89 -9.65 -6.64 7.96
CA HIS A 89 -9.02 -6.65 6.64
C HIS A 89 -9.20 -7.97 5.88
N ASN A 90 -9.95 -8.92 6.42
CA ASN A 90 -10.20 -10.25 5.85
C ASN A 90 -8.89 -11.02 5.56
N VAL A 91 -7.94 -10.93 6.49
CA VAL A 91 -6.69 -11.70 6.43
C VAL A 91 -7.02 -13.15 6.80
N PRO A 92 -6.66 -14.15 5.96
CA PRO A 92 -6.92 -15.55 6.28
C PRO A 92 -5.93 -16.07 7.33
N ASP A 93 -6.41 -16.96 8.19
CA ASP A 93 -5.55 -17.74 9.07
C ASP A 93 -4.99 -18.94 8.30
N ILE A 94 -3.66 -19.10 8.34
CA ILE A 94 -2.93 -20.16 7.66
C ILE A 94 -2.19 -20.97 8.72
N ASP A 95 -2.51 -22.26 8.84
CA ASP A 95 -1.94 -23.15 9.86
C ASP A 95 -0.46 -23.52 9.60
N ASP A 96 0.04 -23.25 8.38
CA ASP A 96 1.43 -23.48 8.01
C ASP A 96 2.33 -22.31 8.45
N PRO A 97 3.27 -22.51 9.39
CA PRO A 97 4.13 -21.46 9.91
C PRO A 97 5.01 -20.79 8.85
N ASP A 98 5.39 -21.53 7.80
CA ASP A 98 6.23 -21.00 6.72
C ASP A 98 5.47 -20.05 5.79
N ASN A 99 4.13 -20.12 5.82
CA ASN A 99 3.22 -19.32 5.01
C ASN A 99 2.31 -18.42 5.85
N GLU A 100 2.62 -18.23 7.13
CA GLU A 100 1.83 -17.43 8.05
C GLU A 100 1.83 -15.94 7.64
N ILE A 101 0.66 -15.31 7.70
CA ILE A 101 0.51 -13.87 7.39
C ILE A 101 0.37 -13.12 8.72
N LYS A 102 1.41 -12.35 9.09
CA LYS A 102 1.40 -11.47 10.27
C LYS A 102 1.46 -10.00 9.86
N TRP A 103 0.40 -9.26 10.11
CA TRP A 103 0.41 -7.79 9.93
C TRP A 103 0.76 -7.06 11.23
N ILE A 104 0.32 -7.61 12.36
CA ILE A 104 0.64 -7.15 13.71
C ILE A 104 1.02 -8.38 14.51
N TRP A 105 2.17 -8.36 15.17
CA TRP A 105 2.60 -9.45 16.06
C TRP A 105 3.36 -8.93 17.27
N ARG A 106 3.57 -9.81 18.24
CA ARG A 106 4.31 -9.51 19.47
C ARG A 106 5.79 -9.81 19.29
N GLU A 107 6.63 -8.88 19.71
CA GLU A 107 8.08 -9.10 19.91
C GLU A 107 8.56 -8.53 21.23
N ASP A 108 9.77 -8.93 21.62
CA ASP A 108 10.50 -8.30 22.72
C ASP A 108 11.26 -7.04 22.26
N PHE A 109 11.90 -6.37 23.21
CA PHE A 109 12.62 -5.14 22.94
C PHE A 109 13.79 -5.34 21.96
N GLU A 110 14.59 -6.38 22.14
CA GLU A 110 15.83 -6.60 21.37
C GLU A 110 15.52 -6.87 19.89
N HIS A 111 14.49 -7.68 19.61
CA HIS A 111 14.05 -7.97 18.24
C HIS A 111 13.29 -6.80 17.61
N THR A 112 12.55 -6.01 18.40
CA THR A 112 11.81 -4.84 17.88
C THR A 112 12.75 -3.70 17.53
N PHE A 113 13.76 -3.45 18.38
CA PHE A 113 14.65 -2.29 18.29
C PHE A 113 16.10 -2.71 18.12
N THR A 114 16.39 -3.46 17.07
CA THR A 114 17.73 -4.04 16.80
C THR A 114 18.85 -3.00 16.68
N GLU A 115 18.53 -1.74 16.36
CA GLU A 115 19.49 -0.65 16.28
C GLU A 115 19.73 0.05 17.64
N LEU A 116 18.88 -0.21 18.65
CA LEU A 116 18.95 0.38 19.97
C LEU A 116 19.56 -0.60 20.97
N ASP A 117 20.88 -0.75 20.94
CA ASP A 117 21.61 -1.42 22.01
C ASP A 117 21.86 -0.45 23.17
N ASN A 118 21.22 -0.71 24.31
CA ASN A 118 21.44 0.08 25.53
C ASN A 118 21.61 -0.85 26.74
N PRO A 119 22.85 -0.99 27.26
CA PRO A 119 23.13 -1.88 28.39
C PRO A 119 22.48 -1.42 29.71
N TYR A 120 21.99 -0.18 29.77
CA TYR A 120 21.31 0.40 30.93
C TYR A 120 19.79 0.43 30.82
N LEU A 121 19.21 -0.31 29.86
CA LEU A 121 17.76 -0.51 29.80
C LEU A 121 17.24 -1.13 31.09
N ASN A 122 16.14 -0.56 31.60
CA ASN A 122 15.42 -1.12 32.74
C ASN A 122 14.83 -2.49 32.37
N ASP A 123 14.92 -3.45 33.29
CA ASP A 123 14.39 -4.81 33.12
C ASP A 123 12.90 -4.82 32.73
N LYS A 124 12.11 -3.87 33.25
CA LYS A 124 10.70 -3.70 32.83
C LYS A 124 10.54 -3.53 31.32
N ILE A 125 11.45 -2.80 30.67
CA ILE A 125 11.40 -2.55 29.23
C ILE A 125 11.94 -3.75 28.44
N LYS A 126 12.97 -4.41 28.96
CA LYS A 126 13.52 -5.64 28.35
C LYS A 126 12.48 -6.76 28.30
N GLU A 127 11.69 -6.90 29.36
CA GLU A 127 10.61 -7.88 29.48
C GLU A 127 9.29 -7.41 28.86
N ALA A 128 9.21 -6.16 28.40
CA ALA A 128 8.01 -5.62 27.79
C ALA A 128 7.76 -6.27 26.42
N ASN A 129 6.48 -6.35 26.08
CA ASN A 129 6.01 -6.90 24.81
C ASN A 129 5.55 -5.74 23.91
N PHE A 130 6.08 -5.70 22.69
CA PHE A 130 5.83 -4.64 21.73
C PHE A 130 4.99 -5.17 20.56
N PRO A 131 3.95 -4.44 20.13
CA PRO A 131 3.26 -4.75 18.88
C PRO A 131 4.09 -4.22 17.70
N VAL A 132 4.63 -5.13 16.90
CA VAL A 132 5.35 -4.82 15.67
C VAL A 132 4.36 -4.82 14.51
N LEU A 133 4.43 -3.79 13.67
CA LEU A 133 3.53 -3.57 12.53
C LEU A 133 4.17 -2.62 11.50
N CYS A 134 3.50 -2.43 10.36
CA CYS A 134 3.97 -1.50 9.33
C CYS A 134 3.94 -0.03 9.83
N ASN A 135 5.10 0.60 9.96
CA ASN A 135 5.22 1.99 10.44
C ASN A 135 4.75 3.05 9.43
N HIS A 136 4.44 2.67 8.19
CA HIS A 136 4.01 3.60 7.12
C HIS A 136 4.96 4.80 6.96
N CYS A 137 6.28 4.52 6.96
CA CYS A 137 7.35 5.49 6.77
C CYS A 137 7.30 6.19 5.40
#